data_AF-A0A959QST2-F1
#
_entry.id   AF-A0A959QST2-F1
#
_cell.length_a   1.000
_cell.length_b   1.000
_cell.length_c   1.000
_cell.angle_alpha   90.00
_cell.angle_beta   90.00
_cell.angle_gamma   90.00
#
_symmetry.space_group_name_H-M   'P 1'
#
loop_
_entity.id
_entity.type
_entity.pdbx_description
1 polymer ?
#
loop_
_entity_poly.entity_id
_entity_poly.type
_entity_poly.pdbx_seq_one_letter_code
_entity_poly.pdbx_strand_id
1 'polypeptide(L)'
;MRNTEVRLKKLDIVFVLILLGSVIYNVRPDYDGFDLVCYMGITLEFTNSDLNEVHKEVYRELKRAAPENIYNKYTDGNHWYSEYYRDIDKYRNVLNYHRAKPLYNLMVFLLYSFGVSLAFATIIPGVIGMCILMLILLAWLSEYVKRPALYLLIGVISLLPVNSYLSYQSPIDGLSNMLVLAVLYLIAHGGKSSWVIIMLALATLCRVDNFILSCVILYYRFFYGKNLLYVFVLFTGLAIFALLMVPVVFGNTPGWLLQFNFLHSFSDYCKHFVVLFTHQLRAPYFVFNLLLWLLLHRYGDSHSKLMLRIIGLTFLGHLVLFPSVEERFWVAYNYAIFLMFVRFLATTVQTRWLIIPGANNSIQNSV
;
A
#
# COMPACT_ATOMS: atom_id res chain seq x y z
N MET A 1 -14.10 24.96 -0.14
CA MET A 1 -14.84 23.69 0.06
C MET A 1 -16.20 23.61 -0.64
N ARG A 2 -17.00 24.70 -0.81
CA ARG A 2 -18.35 24.62 -1.42
C ARG A 2 -18.44 24.25 -2.92
N ASN A 3 -17.39 24.47 -3.73
CA ASN A 3 -17.45 24.17 -5.18
C ASN A 3 -17.06 22.72 -5.55
N THR A 4 -16.39 21.98 -4.67
CA THR A 4 -16.03 20.58 -4.91
C THR A 4 -17.24 19.65 -4.72
N GLU A 5 -18.15 20.00 -3.79
CA GLU A 5 -19.38 19.23 -3.50
C GLU A 5 -20.36 19.12 -4.66
N VAL A 6 -20.34 20.04 -5.64
CA VAL A 6 -21.26 20.00 -6.79
C VAL A 6 -20.73 19.09 -7.91
N ARG A 7 -19.42 18.87 -8.01
CA ARG A 7 -18.82 18.13 -9.14
C ARG A 7 -18.91 16.61 -9.04
N LEU A 8 -19.00 16.06 -7.83
CA LEU A 8 -19.07 14.61 -7.58
C LEU A 8 -20.49 14.03 -7.56
N LYS A 9 -21.55 14.85 -7.57
CA LYS A 9 -22.95 14.40 -7.35
C LYS A 9 -23.53 13.47 -8.42
N LYS A 10 -22.82 13.27 -9.54
CA LYS A 10 -23.13 12.20 -10.50
C LYS A 10 -21.83 11.46 -10.77
N LEU A 11 -21.64 10.33 -10.08
CA LEU A 11 -20.72 9.29 -10.52
C LEU A 11 -21.10 8.96 -11.97
N ASP A 12 -20.21 9.29 -12.90
CA ASP A 12 -20.47 9.13 -14.33
C ASP A 12 -20.48 7.64 -14.66
N ILE A 13 -21.48 7.19 -15.41
CA ILE A 13 -21.64 5.77 -15.79
C ILE A 13 -20.35 5.28 -16.49
N VAL A 14 -19.71 6.14 -17.28
CA VAL A 14 -18.45 5.82 -17.95
C VAL A 14 -17.35 5.46 -16.95
N PHE A 15 -17.22 6.21 -15.86
CA PHE A 15 -16.23 5.92 -14.83
C PHE A 15 -16.55 4.61 -14.09
N VAL A 16 -17.82 4.38 -13.76
CA VAL A 16 -18.26 3.12 -13.15
C VAL A 16 -17.93 1.94 -14.04
N LEU A 17 -18.13 2.06 -15.37
CA LEU A 17 -17.78 1.02 -16.33
C LEU A 17 -16.26 0.78 -16.41
N ILE A 18 -15.44 1.83 -16.36
CA ILE A 18 -13.97 1.69 -16.34
C ILE A 18 -13.52 0.99 -15.06
N LEU A 19 -14.07 1.39 -13.90
CA LEU A 19 -13.72 0.78 -12.62
C LEU A 19 -14.20 -0.68 -12.55
N LEU A 20 -15.42 -0.96 -13.01
CA LEU A 20 -15.91 -2.34 -13.08
C LEU A 20 -15.08 -3.16 -14.06
N GLY A 21 -14.73 -2.61 -15.22
CA GLY A 21 -13.88 -3.27 -16.21
C GLY A 21 -12.49 -3.58 -15.64
N SER A 22 -11.88 -2.63 -14.92
CA SER A 22 -10.59 -2.88 -14.27
C SER A 22 -10.71 -3.89 -13.14
N VAL A 23 -11.77 -3.85 -12.33
CA VAL A 23 -12.02 -4.86 -11.29
C VAL A 23 -12.19 -6.23 -11.91
N ILE A 24 -13.05 -6.40 -12.91
CA ILE A 24 -13.29 -7.70 -13.56
C ILE A 24 -11.99 -8.22 -14.21
N TYR A 25 -11.21 -7.34 -14.82
CA TYR A 25 -9.92 -7.70 -15.41
C TYR A 25 -8.91 -8.16 -14.34
N ASN A 26 -8.88 -7.48 -13.19
CA ASN A 26 -7.91 -7.70 -12.13
C ASN A 26 -8.37 -8.71 -11.05
N VAL A 27 -9.65 -9.07 -10.96
CA VAL A 27 -10.15 -10.08 -10.02
C VAL A 27 -9.93 -11.45 -10.64
N ARG A 28 -8.69 -11.94 -10.56
CA ARG A 28 -8.33 -13.31 -10.86
C ARG A 28 -7.55 -13.84 -9.67
N PRO A 29 -8.05 -14.85 -8.93
CA PRO A 29 -7.28 -15.44 -7.86
C PRO A 29 -5.95 -15.95 -8.39
N ASP A 30 -4.85 -15.33 -7.96
CA ASP A 30 -3.53 -15.90 -8.21
C ASP A 30 -3.19 -16.84 -7.07
N TYR A 31 -3.46 -18.12 -7.35
CA TYR A 31 -3.12 -19.20 -6.45
C TYR A 31 -1.61 -19.48 -6.39
N ASP A 32 -0.80 -18.87 -7.27
CA ASP A 32 0.66 -19.08 -7.32
C ASP A 32 1.43 -18.31 -6.24
N GLY A 33 0.78 -17.35 -5.56
CA GLY A 33 1.37 -16.55 -4.50
C GLY A 33 1.41 -17.24 -3.14
N PHE A 34 2.60 -17.47 -2.59
CA PHE A 34 2.77 -18.14 -1.29
C PHE A 34 2.10 -17.43 -0.10
N ASP A 35 2.02 -16.10 -0.18
CA ASP A 35 1.32 -15.25 0.80
C ASP A 35 -0.12 -15.72 1.04
N LEU A 36 -0.78 -16.25 -0.01
CA LEU A 36 -2.13 -16.81 0.07
C LEU A 36 -2.22 -17.86 1.19
N VAL A 37 -1.38 -18.90 1.12
CA VAL A 37 -1.35 -20.02 2.07
C VAL A 37 -1.04 -19.56 3.49
N CYS A 38 -0.21 -18.52 3.64
CA CYS A 38 0.10 -17.95 4.94
C CYS A 38 -1.10 -17.25 5.57
N TYR A 39 -1.82 -16.41 4.79
CA TYR A 39 -3.00 -15.70 5.29
C TYR A 39 -4.18 -16.63 5.53
N MET A 40 -4.33 -17.70 4.73
CA MET A 40 -5.30 -18.77 4.98
C MET A 40 -5.02 -19.43 6.34
N GLY A 41 -3.75 -19.77 6.62
CA GLY A 41 -3.33 -20.36 7.89
C GLY A 41 -3.63 -19.45 9.08
N ILE A 42 -3.19 -18.20 9.03
CA ILE A 42 -3.46 -17.22 10.10
C ILE A 42 -4.96 -17.05 10.33
N THR A 43 -5.76 -17.04 9.26
CA THR A 43 -7.21 -16.90 9.37
C THR A 43 -7.84 -18.07 10.13
N LEU A 44 -7.41 -19.31 9.85
CA LEU A 44 -7.90 -20.49 10.56
C LEU A 44 -7.40 -20.55 12.01
N GLU A 45 -6.22 -19.99 12.32
CA GLU A 45 -5.69 -19.88 13.69
C GLU A 45 -6.58 -19.05 14.62
N PHE A 46 -7.41 -18.14 14.10
CA PHE A 46 -8.39 -17.41 14.93
C PHE A 46 -9.43 -18.33 15.59
N THR A 47 -9.69 -19.49 15.00
CA THR A 47 -10.71 -20.45 15.46
C THR A 47 -10.13 -21.80 15.89
N ASN A 48 -8.90 -22.12 15.48
CA ASN A 48 -8.27 -23.39 15.76
C ASN A 48 -6.81 -23.19 16.20
N SER A 49 -6.51 -23.54 17.45
CA SER A 49 -5.16 -23.41 18.01
C SER A 49 -4.20 -24.53 17.62
N ASP A 50 -4.68 -25.65 17.07
CA ASP A 50 -3.81 -26.75 16.61
C ASP A 50 -3.28 -26.47 15.20
N LEU A 51 -2.00 -26.09 15.13
CA LEU A 51 -1.34 -25.78 13.87
C LEU A 51 -1.34 -26.97 12.88
N ASN A 52 -1.38 -28.22 13.35
CA ASN A 52 -1.43 -29.38 12.45
C ASN A 52 -2.77 -29.44 11.71
N GLU A 53 -3.86 -29.19 12.43
CA GLU A 53 -5.20 -29.17 11.83
C GLU A 53 -5.39 -27.94 10.94
N VAL A 54 -4.86 -26.77 11.36
CA VAL A 54 -4.80 -25.57 10.51
C VAL A 54 -4.05 -25.87 9.21
N HIS A 55 -2.85 -26.43 9.29
CA HIS A 55 -2.03 -26.76 8.12
C HIS A 55 -2.78 -27.71 7.18
N LYS A 56 -3.31 -28.83 7.69
CA LYS A 56 -4.10 -29.77 6.88
C LYS A 56 -5.30 -29.11 6.20
N GLU A 57 -6.02 -28.24 6.91
CA GLU A 57 -7.20 -27.55 6.37
C GLU A 57 -6.81 -26.52 5.30
N VAL A 58 -5.73 -25.76 5.49
CA VAL A 58 -5.22 -24.83 4.46
C VAL A 58 -4.96 -25.56 3.15
N TYR A 59 -4.23 -26.69 3.19
CA TYR A 59 -3.92 -27.44 1.98
C TYR A 59 -5.14 -28.15 1.40
N ARG A 60 -6.11 -28.54 2.22
CA ARG A 60 -7.41 -29.05 1.76
C ARG A 60 -8.20 -28.00 0.99
N GLU A 61 -8.28 -26.78 1.52
CA GLU A 61 -8.94 -25.65 0.87
C GLU A 61 -8.19 -25.23 -0.39
N LEU A 62 -6.86 -25.21 -0.36
CA LEU A 62 -6.03 -24.94 -1.53
C LEU A 62 -6.30 -25.97 -2.64
N LYS A 63 -6.39 -27.27 -2.31
CA LYS A 63 -6.73 -28.33 -3.27
C LYS A 63 -8.10 -28.15 -3.91
N ARG A 64 -9.07 -27.60 -3.17
CA ARG A 64 -10.43 -27.34 -3.67
C ARG A 64 -10.49 -26.12 -4.59
N ALA A 65 -9.71 -25.09 -4.29
CA ALA A 65 -9.81 -23.80 -4.97
C ALA A 65 -8.82 -23.64 -6.14
N ALA A 66 -7.61 -24.16 -6.01
CA ALA A 66 -6.52 -23.96 -6.97
C ALA A 66 -6.55 -24.99 -8.10
N PRO A 67 -6.13 -24.62 -9.32
CA PRO A 67 -5.82 -25.58 -10.38
C PRO A 67 -4.81 -26.64 -9.94
N GLU A 68 -4.93 -27.88 -10.44
CA GLU A 68 -4.10 -29.01 -10.02
C GLU A 68 -2.59 -28.74 -10.18
N ASN A 69 -2.19 -28.11 -11.30
CA ASN A 69 -0.79 -27.74 -11.53
C ASN A 69 -0.26 -26.74 -10.50
N ILE A 70 -1.11 -25.85 -9.96
CA ILE A 70 -0.73 -24.92 -8.90
C ILE A 70 -0.66 -25.65 -7.57
N TYR A 71 -1.67 -26.45 -7.22
CA TYR A 71 -1.64 -27.26 -6.00
C TYR A 71 -0.38 -28.14 -5.93
N ASN A 72 -0.02 -28.79 -7.04
CA ASN A 72 1.18 -29.60 -7.15
C ASN A 72 2.47 -28.80 -6.89
N LYS A 73 2.56 -27.51 -7.25
CA LYS A 73 3.71 -26.68 -6.86
C LYS A 73 3.86 -26.57 -5.34
N TYR A 74 2.76 -26.61 -4.59
CA TYR A 74 2.79 -26.52 -3.13
C TYR A 74 3.09 -27.85 -2.44
N THR A 75 2.85 -28.99 -3.10
CA THR A 75 3.01 -30.32 -2.49
C THR A 75 4.20 -31.10 -3.04
N ASP A 76 4.52 -30.90 -4.32
CA ASP A 76 5.53 -31.67 -5.04
C ASP A 76 6.92 -31.09 -4.80
N GLY A 77 7.91 -31.97 -4.63
CA GLY A 77 9.26 -31.62 -4.13
C GLY A 77 10.12 -30.75 -5.02
N ASN A 78 9.60 -30.34 -6.17
CA ASN A 78 10.34 -29.63 -7.20
C ASN A 78 10.27 -28.11 -7.03
N HIS A 79 9.50 -27.63 -6.05
CA HIS A 79 9.38 -26.20 -5.73
C HIS A 79 9.55 -25.96 -4.23
N TRP A 80 10.10 -24.79 -3.87
CA TRP A 80 10.41 -24.44 -2.49
C TRP A 80 9.16 -24.33 -1.59
N TYR A 81 7.98 -24.14 -2.17
CA TYR A 81 6.70 -24.19 -1.43
C TYR A 81 6.47 -25.54 -0.74
N SER A 82 6.93 -26.64 -1.34
CA SER A 82 6.75 -27.98 -0.80
C SER A 82 7.47 -28.21 0.53
N GLU A 83 8.48 -27.40 0.85
CA GLU A 83 9.14 -27.45 2.16
C GLU A 83 8.16 -27.10 3.27
N TYR A 84 7.31 -26.08 3.07
CA TYR A 84 6.31 -25.64 4.05
C TYR A 84 5.13 -26.61 4.15
N TYR A 85 4.85 -27.35 3.08
CA TYR A 85 3.88 -28.44 3.13
C TYR A 85 4.40 -29.63 3.95
N ARG A 86 5.69 -29.95 3.85
CA ARG A 86 6.29 -31.13 4.52
C ARG A 86 6.72 -30.86 5.96
N ASP A 87 7.09 -29.63 6.26
CA ASP A 87 7.70 -29.23 7.53
C ASP A 87 6.84 -28.15 8.21
N ILE A 88 6.14 -28.59 9.25
CA ILE A 88 5.24 -27.73 10.02
C ILE A 88 5.98 -26.63 10.79
N ASP A 89 7.24 -26.85 11.17
CA ASP A 89 8.03 -25.85 11.89
C ASP A 89 8.48 -24.74 10.95
N LYS A 90 8.85 -25.08 9.71
CA LYS A 90 9.05 -24.09 8.65
C LYS A 90 7.76 -23.31 8.38
N TYR A 91 6.61 -23.99 8.32
CA TYR A 91 5.32 -23.32 8.16
C TYR A 91 5.02 -22.35 9.31
N ARG A 92 5.21 -22.78 10.57
CA ARG A 92 5.06 -21.92 11.75
C ARG A 92 5.92 -20.66 11.65
N ASN A 93 7.18 -20.81 11.23
CA ASN A 93 8.11 -19.69 11.13
C ASN A 93 7.67 -18.66 10.09
N VAL A 94 7.13 -19.10 8.94
CA VAL A 94 6.65 -18.15 7.93
C VAL A 94 5.32 -17.50 8.32
N LEU A 95 4.46 -18.19 9.09
CA LEU A 95 3.26 -17.55 9.65
C LEU A 95 3.63 -16.41 10.61
N ASN A 96 4.68 -16.55 11.44
CA ASN A 96 5.14 -15.48 12.33
C ASN A 96 5.45 -14.19 11.57
N TYR A 97 6.05 -14.28 10.39
CA TYR A 97 6.30 -13.11 9.54
C TYR A 97 4.99 -12.45 9.04
N HIS A 98 3.99 -13.26 8.67
CA HIS A 98 2.71 -12.78 8.15
C HIS A 98 1.75 -12.25 9.24
N ARG A 99 1.96 -12.63 10.52
CA ARG A 99 1.17 -12.10 11.65
C ARG A 99 1.41 -10.62 11.93
N ALA A 100 2.51 -10.03 11.46
CA ALA A 100 2.83 -8.61 11.62
C ALA A 100 1.89 -7.64 10.84
N LYS A 101 0.81 -8.16 10.23
CA LYS A 101 -0.13 -7.45 9.36
C LYS A 101 -1.58 -7.55 9.91
N PRO A 102 -1.82 -7.07 11.14
CA PRO A 102 -3.05 -7.35 11.89
C PRO A 102 -4.32 -6.85 11.22
N LEU A 103 -4.31 -5.66 10.62
CA LEU A 103 -5.51 -5.11 9.98
C LEU A 103 -5.94 -6.00 8.82
N TYR A 104 -4.98 -6.43 8.01
CA TYR A 104 -5.24 -7.29 6.87
C TYR A 104 -5.75 -8.67 7.34
N ASN A 105 -5.06 -9.31 8.29
CA ASN A 105 -5.47 -10.61 8.83
C ASN A 105 -6.89 -10.57 9.43
N LEU A 106 -7.23 -9.50 10.16
CA LEU A 106 -8.58 -9.29 10.68
C LEU A 106 -9.62 -9.15 9.57
N MET A 107 -9.32 -8.41 8.51
CA MET A 107 -10.23 -8.28 7.37
C MET A 107 -10.49 -9.62 6.67
N VAL A 108 -9.44 -10.42 6.46
CA VAL A 108 -9.56 -11.78 5.88
C VAL A 108 -10.43 -12.66 6.78
N PHE A 109 -10.17 -12.66 8.09
CA PHE A 109 -10.94 -13.42 9.07
C PHE A 109 -12.43 -13.02 9.09
N LEU A 110 -12.73 -11.72 9.09
CA LEU A 110 -14.12 -11.25 9.05
C LEU A 110 -14.82 -11.70 7.77
N LEU A 111 -14.18 -11.56 6.61
CA LEU A 111 -14.74 -12.01 5.33
C LEU A 111 -15.02 -13.52 5.35
N TYR A 112 -14.06 -14.32 5.82
CA TYR A 112 -14.23 -15.76 5.97
C TYR A 112 -15.39 -16.11 6.91
N SER A 113 -15.50 -15.41 8.04
CA SER A 113 -16.59 -15.58 9.02
C SER A 113 -17.96 -15.22 8.44
N PHE A 114 -18.03 -14.35 7.44
CA PHE A 114 -19.25 -14.04 6.68
C PHE A 114 -19.55 -15.03 5.55
N GLY A 115 -18.82 -16.15 5.45
CA GLY A 115 -19.06 -17.21 4.48
C GLY A 115 -18.35 -17.03 3.14
N VAL A 116 -17.44 -16.07 3.01
CA VAL A 116 -16.55 -15.99 1.84
C VAL A 116 -15.56 -17.13 1.90
N SER A 117 -15.35 -17.85 0.79
CA SER A 117 -14.34 -18.92 0.75
C SER A 117 -12.95 -18.41 1.13
N LEU A 118 -12.16 -19.26 1.77
CA LEU A 118 -10.91 -18.86 2.42
C LEU A 118 -9.90 -18.23 1.44
N ALA A 119 -9.78 -18.77 0.23
CA ALA A 119 -8.90 -18.19 -0.80
C ALA A 119 -9.37 -16.79 -1.23
N PHE A 120 -10.66 -16.61 -1.52
CA PHE A 120 -11.19 -15.30 -1.93
C PHE A 120 -11.15 -14.26 -0.80
N ALA A 121 -11.32 -14.69 0.46
CA ALA A 121 -11.24 -13.80 1.61
C ALA A 121 -9.89 -13.08 1.71
N THR A 122 -8.80 -13.70 1.23
CA THR A 122 -7.48 -13.06 1.19
C THR A 122 -7.35 -12.03 0.06
N ILE A 123 -8.03 -12.22 -1.07
CA ILE A 123 -7.87 -11.35 -2.26
C ILE A 123 -8.74 -10.09 -2.17
N ILE A 124 -9.97 -10.25 -1.66
CA ILE A 124 -10.97 -9.18 -1.63
C ILE A 124 -10.46 -7.87 -0.99
N PRO A 125 -9.73 -7.87 0.15
CA PRO A 125 -9.19 -6.65 0.73
C PRO A 125 -8.30 -5.86 -0.24
N GLY A 126 -7.47 -6.54 -1.03
CA GLY A 126 -6.60 -5.88 -2.03
C GLY A 126 -7.38 -5.31 -3.20
N VAL A 127 -8.38 -6.03 -3.69
CA VAL A 127 -9.30 -5.55 -4.73
C VAL A 127 -10.04 -4.30 -4.27
N ILE A 128 -10.61 -4.33 -3.06
CA ILE A 128 -11.28 -3.16 -2.47
C ILE A 128 -10.30 -2.01 -2.30
N GLY A 129 -9.08 -2.29 -1.81
CA GLY A 129 -8.00 -1.32 -1.69
C GLY A 129 -7.71 -0.63 -3.03
N MET A 130 -7.52 -1.41 -4.09
CA MET A 130 -7.28 -0.89 -5.43
C MET A 130 -8.46 -0.07 -5.98
N CYS A 131 -9.71 -0.52 -5.79
CA CYS A 131 -10.89 0.26 -6.17
C CYS A 131 -10.90 1.64 -5.51
N ILE A 132 -10.69 1.68 -4.20
CA ILE A 132 -10.68 2.92 -3.42
C ILE A 132 -9.47 3.78 -3.81
N LEU A 133 -8.31 3.18 -4.07
CA LEU A 133 -7.13 3.87 -4.57
C LEU A 133 -7.44 4.62 -5.87
N MET A 134 -8.09 3.97 -6.84
CA MET A 134 -8.52 4.61 -8.09
C MET A 134 -9.54 5.73 -7.86
N LEU A 135 -10.45 5.57 -6.90
CA LEU A 135 -11.41 6.62 -6.53
C LEU A 135 -10.70 7.84 -5.94
N ILE A 136 -9.69 7.65 -5.09
CA ILE A 136 -8.87 8.74 -4.54
C ILE A 136 -8.12 9.45 -5.67
N LEU A 137 -7.52 8.71 -6.60
CA LEU A 137 -6.84 9.30 -7.76
C LEU A 137 -7.79 10.09 -8.65
N LEU A 138 -8.98 9.57 -8.92
CA LEU A 138 -10.00 10.28 -9.67
C LEU A 138 -10.36 11.60 -8.99
N ALA A 139 -10.65 11.55 -7.69
CA ALA A 139 -11.00 12.73 -6.91
C ALA A 139 -9.89 13.77 -6.97
N TRP A 140 -8.64 13.36 -6.78
CA TRP A 140 -7.48 14.25 -6.78
C TRP A 140 -7.17 14.82 -8.18
N LEU A 141 -7.18 13.99 -9.23
CA LEU A 141 -6.93 14.44 -10.61
C LEU A 141 -8.07 15.34 -11.15
N SER A 142 -9.30 15.18 -10.67
CA SER A 142 -10.45 15.98 -11.12
C SER A 142 -10.35 17.47 -10.84
N GLU A 143 -9.42 17.86 -9.95
CA GLU A 143 -9.08 19.26 -9.68
C GLU A 143 -8.32 19.91 -10.83
N TYR A 144 -7.53 19.12 -11.57
CA TYR A 144 -6.56 19.61 -12.55
C TYR A 144 -6.94 19.25 -13.99
N VAL A 145 -7.63 18.12 -14.20
CA VAL A 145 -7.89 17.53 -15.51
C VAL A 145 -9.38 17.56 -15.85
N LYS A 146 -9.72 17.91 -17.11
CA LYS A 146 -11.12 17.85 -17.58
C LYS A 146 -11.63 16.40 -17.72
N ARG A 147 -12.94 16.21 -17.56
CA ARG A 147 -13.59 14.88 -17.48
C ARG A 147 -13.18 13.87 -18.58
N PRO A 148 -13.18 14.19 -19.89
CA PRO A 148 -12.83 13.18 -20.91
C PRO A 148 -11.38 12.69 -20.76
N ALA A 149 -10.44 13.62 -20.56
CA ALA A 149 -9.04 13.29 -20.35
C ALA A 149 -8.81 12.60 -19.00
N LEU A 150 -9.57 12.97 -17.96
CA LEU A 150 -9.54 12.33 -16.65
C LEU A 150 -9.93 10.85 -16.73
N TYR A 151 -11.02 10.52 -17.44
CA TYR A 151 -11.45 9.13 -17.59
C TYR A 151 -10.46 8.30 -18.39
N LEU A 152 -9.93 8.86 -19.48
CA LEU A 152 -8.87 8.20 -20.25
C LEU A 152 -7.65 7.94 -19.37
N LEU A 153 -7.21 8.95 -18.61
CA LEU A 153 -6.03 8.84 -17.76
C LEU A 153 -6.22 7.80 -16.65
N ILE A 154 -7.37 7.80 -15.96
CA ILE A 154 -7.68 6.79 -14.95
C ILE A 154 -7.80 5.39 -15.57
N GLY A 155 -8.41 5.27 -16.76
CA GLY A 155 -8.48 4.00 -17.48
C GLY A 155 -7.10 3.46 -17.87
N VAL A 156 -6.19 4.32 -18.33
CA VAL A 156 -4.80 3.92 -18.61
C VAL A 156 -4.08 3.53 -17.34
N ILE A 157 -4.21 4.32 -16.26
CA ILE A 157 -3.57 4.02 -14.97
C ILE A 157 -4.08 2.69 -14.42
N SER A 158 -5.39 2.44 -14.44
CA SER A 158 -5.97 1.21 -13.88
C SER A 158 -5.57 -0.07 -14.63
N LEU A 159 -5.15 0.07 -15.90
CA LEU A 159 -4.62 -1.02 -16.73
C LEU A 159 -3.10 -1.21 -16.62
N LEU A 160 -2.40 -0.38 -15.85
CA LEU A 160 -0.96 -0.59 -15.62
C LEU A 160 -0.72 -1.93 -14.92
N PRO A 161 0.27 -2.73 -15.34
CA PRO A 161 0.54 -4.06 -14.76
C PRO A 161 0.73 -4.07 -13.25
N VAL A 162 1.29 -2.99 -12.69
CA VAL A 162 1.49 -2.85 -11.24
C VAL A 162 0.17 -2.87 -10.47
N ASN A 163 -0.92 -2.36 -11.04
CA ASN A 163 -2.23 -2.37 -10.38
C ASN A 163 -2.88 -3.75 -10.40
N SER A 164 -2.67 -4.51 -11.47
CA SER A 164 -3.01 -5.93 -11.53
C SER A 164 -2.27 -6.68 -10.43
N TYR A 165 -0.95 -6.49 -10.34
CA TYR A 165 -0.12 -7.07 -9.30
C TYR A 165 -0.63 -6.77 -7.88
N LEU A 166 -0.94 -5.50 -7.58
CA LEU A 166 -1.47 -5.07 -6.27
C LEU A 166 -2.84 -5.64 -5.92
N SER A 167 -3.66 -5.94 -6.92
CA SER A 167 -5.04 -6.39 -6.71
C SER A 167 -5.12 -7.84 -6.26
N TYR A 168 -4.29 -8.71 -6.83
CA TYR A 168 -4.45 -10.16 -6.65
C TYR A 168 -3.17 -10.94 -6.31
N GLN A 169 -1.97 -10.45 -6.66
CA GLN A 169 -0.71 -11.14 -6.32
C GLN A 169 -0.15 -10.71 -4.96
N SER A 170 -0.35 -9.44 -4.61
CA SER A 170 -0.03 -8.92 -3.28
C SER A 170 -1.19 -8.08 -2.73
N PRO A 171 -2.33 -8.69 -2.37
CA PRO A 171 -3.54 -7.96 -2.01
C PRO A 171 -3.33 -7.02 -0.81
N ILE A 172 -2.43 -7.38 0.11
CA ILE A 172 -2.05 -6.52 1.22
C ILE A 172 -1.38 -5.21 0.77
N ASP A 173 -0.58 -5.25 -0.29
CA ASP A 173 0.08 -4.06 -0.81
C ASP A 173 -0.93 -3.13 -1.49
N GLY A 174 -1.98 -3.68 -2.14
CA GLY A 174 -3.08 -2.89 -2.66
C GLY A 174 -3.80 -2.09 -1.57
N LEU A 175 -4.14 -2.75 -0.44
CA LEU A 175 -4.75 -2.11 0.72
C LEU A 175 -3.82 -1.07 1.37
N SER A 176 -2.53 -1.42 1.52
CA SER A 176 -1.53 -0.52 2.08
C SER A 176 -1.34 0.75 1.24
N ASN A 177 -1.15 0.61 -0.08
CA ASN A 177 -1.00 1.74 -0.98
C ASN A 177 -2.24 2.62 -0.99
N MET A 178 -3.43 2.04 -0.85
CA MET A 178 -4.67 2.82 -0.72
C MET A 178 -4.65 3.70 0.53
N LEU A 179 -4.28 3.14 1.69
CA LEU A 179 -4.20 3.87 2.95
C LEU A 179 -3.11 4.95 2.90
N VAL A 180 -1.94 4.65 2.33
CA VAL A 180 -0.85 5.62 2.13
C VAL A 180 -1.31 6.76 1.22
N LEU A 181 -1.95 6.46 0.09
CA LEU A 181 -2.44 7.50 -0.82
C LEU A 181 -3.54 8.34 -0.16
N ALA A 182 -4.42 7.74 0.64
CA ALA A 182 -5.43 8.45 1.41
C ALA A 182 -4.81 9.43 2.42
N VAL A 183 -3.74 9.04 3.11
CA VAL A 183 -2.97 9.93 3.99
C VAL A 183 -2.39 11.11 3.21
N LEU A 184 -1.72 10.83 2.09
CA LEU A 184 -1.11 11.88 1.25
C LEU A 184 -2.18 12.82 0.68
N TYR A 185 -3.34 12.29 0.27
CA TYR A 185 -4.50 13.07 -0.17
C TYR A 185 -5.02 13.98 0.95
N LEU A 186 -5.24 13.45 2.15
CA LEU A 186 -5.71 14.25 3.29
C LEU A 186 -4.72 15.37 3.64
N ILE A 187 -3.42 15.11 3.60
CA ILE A 187 -2.40 16.14 3.84
C ILE A 187 -2.46 17.21 2.76
N ALA A 188 -2.55 16.79 1.49
CA ALA A 188 -2.57 17.72 0.36
C ALA A 188 -3.76 18.70 0.40
N HIS A 189 -4.90 18.27 0.93
CA HIS A 189 -6.14 19.05 0.97
C HIS A 189 -6.44 19.67 2.35
N GLY A 190 -5.47 19.68 3.27
CA GLY A 190 -5.67 20.26 4.60
C GLY A 190 -6.72 19.52 5.44
N GLY A 191 -6.84 18.20 5.26
CA GLY A 191 -7.74 17.33 6.01
C GLY A 191 -7.51 17.42 7.52
N LYS A 192 -8.57 17.15 8.30
CA LYS A 192 -8.51 17.20 9.76
C LYS A 192 -7.41 16.25 10.28
N SER A 193 -6.60 16.72 11.24
CA SER A 193 -5.48 15.95 11.78
C SER A 193 -5.90 14.60 12.36
N SER A 194 -7.11 14.50 12.95
CA SER A 194 -7.64 13.23 13.46
C SER A 194 -7.75 12.16 12.37
N TRP A 195 -8.26 12.53 11.19
CA TRP A 195 -8.36 11.59 10.07
C TRP A 195 -6.99 11.18 9.53
N VAL A 196 -6.02 12.10 9.49
CA VAL A 196 -4.64 11.77 9.11
C VAL A 196 -4.04 10.75 10.09
N ILE A 197 -4.20 10.96 11.40
CA ILE A 197 -3.70 10.03 12.43
C ILE A 197 -4.36 8.66 12.33
N ILE A 198 -5.69 8.61 12.16
CA ILE A 198 -6.43 7.35 11.99
C ILE A 198 -5.91 6.61 10.74
N MET A 199 -5.74 7.29 9.62
CA MET A 199 -5.27 6.66 8.39
C MET A 199 -3.80 6.21 8.48
N LEU A 200 -2.94 6.95 9.19
CA LEU A 200 -1.56 6.53 9.48
C LEU A 200 -1.51 5.28 10.38
N ALA A 201 -2.37 5.23 11.40
CA ALA A 201 -2.52 4.07 12.27
C ALA A 201 -2.97 2.84 11.47
N LEU A 202 -4.01 2.99 10.64
CA LEU A 202 -4.50 1.92 9.77
C LEU A 202 -3.43 1.49 8.76
N ALA A 203 -2.70 2.43 8.15
CA ALA A 203 -1.61 2.13 7.21
C ALA A 203 -0.51 1.30 7.91
N THR A 204 -0.15 1.65 9.14
CA THR A 204 0.85 0.94 9.95
C THR A 204 0.38 -0.45 10.38
N LEU A 205 -0.91 -0.58 10.74
CA LEU A 205 -1.52 -1.89 11.06
C LEU A 205 -1.72 -2.77 9.82
N CYS A 206 -1.83 -2.18 8.63
CA CYS A 206 -1.82 -2.92 7.37
C CYS A 206 -0.42 -3.42 7.07
N ARG A 207 0.57 -2.54 7.12
CA ARG A 207 1.98 -2.90 6.98
C ARG A 207 2.87 -2.10 7.90
N VAL A 208 3.73 -2.80 8.61
CA VAL A 208 4.61 -2.23 9.64
C VAL A 208 5.60 -1.20 9.09
N ASP A 209 6.03 -1.31 7.84
CA ASP A 209 6.96 -0.38 7.21
C ASP A 209 6.35 1.01 6.95
N ASN A 210 5.02 1.12 6.88
CA ASN A 210 4.32 2.41 6.84
C ASN A 210 4.47 3.23 8.14
N PHE A 211 5.00 2.64 9.22
CA PHE A 211 5.41 3.38 10.40
C PHE A 211 6.41 4.49 10.06
N ILE A 212 7.28 4.28 9.06
CA ILE A 212 8.27 5.27 8.61
C ILE A 212 7.58 6.53 8.10
N LEU A 213 6.59 6.37 7.21
CA LEU A 213 5.79 7.48 6.69
C LEU A 213 5.14 8.25 7.85
N SER A 214 4.63 7.51 8.83
CA SER A 214 4.01 8.10 10.01
C SER A 214 4.98 8.93 10.83
N CYS A 215 6.20 8.42 11.09
CA CYS A 215 7.26 9.18 11.75
C CYS A 215 7.61 10.45 10.99
N VAL A 216 7.74 10.39 9.66
CA VAL A 216 8.06 11.56 8.83
C VAL A 216 6.95 12.61 8.90
N ILE A 217 5.68 12.21 8.77
CA ILE A 217 4.55 13.15 8.84
C ILE A 217 4.44 13.77 10.23
N LEU A 218 4.65 12.99 11.29
CA LEU A 218 4.62 13.52 12.66
C LEU A 218 5.79 14.45 12.94
N TYR A 219 6.98 14.14 12.43
CA TYR A 219 8.12 15.05 12.47
C TYR A 219 7.76 16.40 11.84
N TYR A 220 7.22 16.39 10.62
CA TYR A 220 6.79 17.64 9.96
C TYR A 220 5.71 18.36 10.76
N ARG A 221 4.69 17.64 11.24
CA ARG A 221 3.67 18.30 12.05
C ARG A 221 4.30 18.90 13.30
N PHE A 222 5.17 18.19 14.01
CA PHE A 222 5.75 18.62 15.30
C PHE A 222 6.50 19.94 15.19
N PHE A 223 7.34 20.08 14.15
CA PHE A 223 8.12 21.31 13.96
C PHE A 223 7.31 22.48 13.38
N TYR A 224 6.18 22.21 12.72
CA TYR A 224 5.40 23.23 12.01
C TYR A 224 3.99 23.51 12.60
N GLY A 225 3.59 22.85 13.71
CA GLY A 225 2.23 22.96 14.28
C GLY A 225 2.17 23.28 15.77
N LYS A 226 1.02 23.82 16.24
CA LYS A 226 0.87 24.43 17.58
C LYS A 226 0.32 23.52 18.70
N ASN A 227 0.04 22.23 18.49
CA ASN A 227 -0.55 21.34 19.53
C ASN A 227 -0.17 19.85 19.35
N LEU A 228 1.13 19.54 19.40
CA LEU A 228 1.63 18.28 18.83
C LEU A 228 2.21 17.25 19.78
N LEU A 229 2.45 17.61 21.04
CA LEU A 229 2.92 16.61 22.01
C LEU A 229 1.87 15.52 22.21
N TYR A 230 0.58 15.89 22.35
CA TYR A 230 -0.51 14.91 22.50
C TYR A 230 -0.64 14.00 21.27
N VAL A 231 -0.54 14.56 20.06
CA VAL A 231 -0.62 13.80 18.81
C VAL A 231 0.56 12.85 18.65
N PHE A 232 1.76 13.33 18.99
CA PHE A 232 2.97 12.52 19.00
C PHE A 232 2.88 11.38 20.02
N VAL A 233 2.45 11.66 21.25
CA VAL A 233 2.30 10.65 22.31
C VAL A 233 1.24 9.62 21.93
N LEU A 234 0.08 10.04 21.43
CA LEU A 234 -0.99 9.14 21.03
C LEU A 234 -0.56 8.24 19.87
N PHE A 235 0.09 8.79 18.85
CA PHE A 235 0.57 7.97 17.74
C PHE A 235 1.72 7.06 18.14
N THR A 236 2.73 7.56 18.85
CA THR A 236 3.86 6.73 19.33
C THR A 236 3.33 5.61 20.22
N GLY A 237 2.37 5.88 21.10
CA GLY A 237 1.69 4.86 21.88
C GLY A 237 0.98 3.82 21.02
N LEU A 238 0.26 4.26 19.99
CA LEU A 238 -0.48 3.38 19.08
C LEU A 238 0.45 2.56 18.17
N ALA A 239 1.57 3.14 17.75
CA ALA A 239 2.60 2.46 16.99
C ALA A 239 3.38 1.45 17.84
N ILE A 240 3.74 1.80 19.07
CA ILE A 240 4.33 0.85 20.03
C ILE A 240 3.35 -0.28 20.31
N PHE A 241 2.07 0.02 20.50
CA PHE A 241 1.03 -0.99 20.64
C PHE A 241 0.94 -1.89 19.40
N ALA A 242 0.93 -1.31 18.20
CA ALA A 242 0.91 -2.06 16.94
C ALA A 242 2.17 -2.92 16.73
N LEU A 243 3.34 -2.42 17.12
CA LEU A 243 4.64 -3.08 16.90
C LEU A 243 4.94 -4.16 17.95
N LEU A 244 4.56 -3.94 19.20
CA LEU A 244 4.94 -4.81 20.32
C LEU A 244 3.76 -5.63 20.83
N MET A 245 2.62 -4.99 21.07
CA MET A 245 1.47 -5.67 21.70
C MET A 245 0.73 -6.54 20.72
N VAL A 246 0.55 -6.10 19.48
CA VAL A 246 -0.21 -6.87 18.50
C VAL A 246 0.47 -8.22 18.18
N PRO A 247 1.79 -8.30 17.90
CA PRO A 247 2.46 -9.59 17.78
C PRO A 247 2.26 -10.47 19.01
N VAL A 248 2.42 -9.93 20.23
CA VAL A 248 2.25 -10.69 21.48
C VAL A 248 0.83 -11.22 21.63
N VAL A 249 -0.20 -10.42 21.34
CA VAL A 249 -1.60 -10.83 21.41
C VAL A 249 -1.92 -11.93 20.40
N PHE A 250 -1.29 -11.91 19.22
CA PHE A 250 -1.43 -12.95 18.19
C PHE A 250 -0.41 -14.09 18.32
N GLY A 251 0.14 -14.31 19.51
CA GLY A 251 1.04 -15.44 19.79
C GLY A 251 2.38 -15.38 19.04
N ASN A 252 2.76 -14.20 18.57
CA ASN A 252 4.00 -13.94 17.87
C ASN A 252 5.04 -13.33 18.82
N THR A 253 6.30 -13.70 18.65
CA THR A 253 7.40 -13.05 19.37
C THR A 253 7.95 -11.90 18.51
N PRO A 254 8.55 -10.86 19.11
CA PRO A 254 9.27 -9.82 18.35
C PRO A 254 10.46 -10.36 17.54
N GLY A 255 10.75 -11.67 17.60
CA GLY A 255 11.87 -12.31 16.90
C GLY A 255 11.83 -12.16 15.38
N TRP A 256 10.68 -11.85 14.77
CA TRP A 256 10.61 -11.52 13.35
C TRP A 256 11.45 -10.28 12.99
N LEU A 257 11.60 -9.31 13.91
CA LEU A 257 12.51 -8.17 13.72
C LEU A 257 13.96 -8.63 13.63
N LEU A 258 14.33 -9.72 14.30
CA LEU A 258 15.69 -10.25 14.29
C LEU A 258 16.01 -11.06 13.03
N GLN A 259 15.03 -11.32 12.17
CA GLN A 259 15.22 -12.05 10.91
C GLN A 259 15.81 -11.16 9.80
N PHE A 260 15.93 -9.84 10.02
CA PHE A 260 16.53 -8.97 9.02
C PHE A 260 18.05 -9.16 8.94
N ASN A 261 18.55 -9.57 7.76
CA ASN A 261 19.97 -9.81 7.50
C ASN A 261 20.90 -8.64 7.87
N PHE A 262 20.40 -7.40 7.83
CA PHE A 262 21.20 -6.22 8.17
C PHE A 262 21.56 -6.12 9.65
N LEU A 263 20.81 -6.78 10.53
CA LEU A 263 21.14 -6.88 11.95
C LEU A 263 22.34 -7.79 12.20
N HIS A 264 22.68 -8.67 11.23
CA HIS A 264 23.73 -9.67 11.37
C HIS A 264 25.05 -9.26 10.70
N SER A 265 25.03 -8.42 9.65
CA SER A 265 26.25 -7.96 8.96
C SER A 265 26.02 -6.65 8.20
N PHE A 266 26.72 -5.58 8.61
CA PHE A 266 26.69 -4.29 7.91
C PHE A 266 27.31 -4.38 6.50
N SER A 267 28.34 -5.21 6.32
CA SER A 267 28.97 -5.39 5.01
C SER A 267 27.99 -6.01 4.01
N ASP A 268 27.26 -7.05 4.43
CA ASP A 268 26.30 -7.72 3.56
C ASP A 268 25.07 -6.86 3.30
N TYR A 269 24.67 -6.04 4.28
CA TYR A 269 23.69 -4.98 4.06
C TYR A 269 24.14 -4.01 2.96
N CYS A 270 25.36 -3.48 3.01
CA CYS A 270 25.86 -2.57 1.97
C CYS A 270 25.92 -3.23 0.59
N LYS A 271 26.38 -4.48 0.50
CA LYS A 271 26.39 -5.23 -0.78
C LYS A 271 24.98 -5.40 -1.33
N HIS A 272 24.04 -5.84 -0.50
CA HIS A 272 22.65 -6.04 -0.89
C HIS A 272 22.00 -4.72 -1.32
N PHE A 273 22.24 -3.64 -0.57
CA PHE A 273 21.79 -2.29 -0.89
C PHE A 273 22.31 -1.83 -2.26
N VAL A 274 23.60 -2.00 -2.55
CA VAL A 274 24.18 -1.63 -3.85
C VAL A 274 23.54 -2.42 -5.00
N VAL A 275 23.34 -3.74 -4.82
CA VAL A 275 22.69 -4.58 -5.84
C VAL A 275 21.25 -4.13 -6.09
N LEU A 276 20.46 -3.91 -5.03
CA LEU A 276 19.09 -3.44 -5.15
C LEU A 276 19.01 -2.04 -5.78
N PHE A 277 19.86 -1.12 -5.34
CA PHE A 277 19.88 0.24 -5.86
C PHE A 277 20.31 0.30 -7.33
N THR A 278 21.29 -0.51 -7.74
CA THR A 278 21.69 -0.60 -9.16
C THR A 278 20.60 -1.25 -10.03
N HIS A 279 19.89 -2.25 -9.52
CA HIS A 279 18.70 -2.79 -10.19
C HIS A 279 17.63 -1.71 -10.36
N GLN A 280 17.42 -0.89 -9.33
CA GLN A 280 16.43 0.18 -9.34
C GLN A 280 16.78 1.30 -10.31
N LEU A 281 18.04 1.69 -10.41
CA LEU A 281 18.51 2.68 -11.39
C LEU A 281 18.30 2.23 -12.85
N ARG A 282 18.21 0.92 -13.10
CA ARG A 282 17.90 0.36 -14.43
C ARG A 282 16.40 0.32 -14.70
N ALA A 283 15.55 0.48 -13.67
CA ALA A 283 14.12 0.46 -13.84
C ALA A 283 13.62 1.80 -14.42
N PRO A 284 12.96 1.80 -15.59
CA PRO A 284 12.55 3.04 -16.27
C PRO A 284 11.65 3.93 -15.42
N TYR A 285 10.75 3.33 -14.63
CA TYR A 285 9.84 4.07 -13.75
C TYR A 285 10.59 4.85 -12.66
N PHE A 286 11.69 4.29 -12.13
CA PHE A 286 12.48 4.97 -11.09
C PHE A 286 13.20 6.18 -11.66
N VAL A 287 13.83 6.04 -12.82
CA VAL A 287 14.50 7.15 -13.53
C VAL A 287 13.47 8.23 -13.87
N PHE A 288 12.30 7.85 -14.38
CA PHE A 288 11.21 8.78 -14.67
C PHE A 288 10.76 9.55 -13.41
N ASN A 289 10.51 8.85 -12.29
CA ASN A 289 10.12 9.49 -11.03
C ASN A 289 11.22 10.40 -10.47
N LEU A 290 12.49 10.02 -10.61
CA LEU A 290 13.62 10.86 -10.20
C LEU A 290 13.69 12.16 -11.03
N LEU A 291 13.49 12.08 -12.34
CA LEU A 291 13.45 13.26 -13.21
C LEU A 291 12.27 14.17 -12.86
N LEU A 292 11.07 13.60 -12.62
CA LEU A 292 9.92 14.38 -12.15
C LEU A 292 10.19 15.03 -10.79
N TRP A 293 10.81 14.29 -9.86
CA TRP A 293 11.19 14.80 -8.55
C TRP A 293 12.13 16.01 -8.67
N LEU A 294 13.18 15.92 -9.50
CA LEU A 294 14.13 17.01 -9.73
C LEU A 294 13.45 18.24 -10.35
N LEU A 295 12.60 18.01 -11.36
CA LEU A 295 11.83 19.06 -12.02
C LEU A 295 10.93 19.80 -11.03
N LEU A 296 10.12 19.05 -10.27
CA LEU A 296 9.18 19.59 -9.29
C LEU A 296 9.89 20.22 -8.08
N HIS A 297 11.06 19.71 -7.68
CA HIS A 297 11.86 20.33 -6.64
C HIS A 297 12.35 21.73 -7.06
N ARG A 298 12.78 21.86 -8.32
CA ARG A 298 13.25 23.13 -8.88
C ARG A 298 12.12 24.12 -9.12
N TYR A 299 11.08 23.70 -9.86
CA TYR A 299 10.05 24.58 -10.41
C TYR A 299 8.66 24.45 -9.78
N GLY A 300 8.42 23.42 -8.97
CA GLY A 300 7.13 23.20 -8.30
C GLY A 300 6.85 24.25 -7.23
N ASP A 301 5.58 24.36 -6.85
CA ASP A 301 5.15 25.24 -5.75
C ASP A 301 5.62 24.72 -4.38
N SER A 302 5.49 25.56 -3.35
CA SER A 302 5.90 25.23 -1.97
C SER A 302 5.24 23.95 -1.46
N HIS A 303 3.99 23.72 -1.85
CA HIS A 303 3.22 22.54 -1.48
C HIS A 303 3.79 21.26 -2.10
N SER A 304 4.08 21.28 -3.40
CA SER A 304 4.70 20.15 -4.11
C SER A 304 6.08 19.86 -3.52
N LYS A 305 6.88 20.89 -3.22
CA LYS A 305 8.19 20.71 -2.57
C LYS A 305 8.07 20.07 -1.19
N LEU A 306 7.07 20.44 -0.39
CA LEU A 306 6.83 19.81 0.92
C LEU A 306 6.49 18.33 0.75
N MET A 307 5.55 18.00 -0.14
CA MET A 307 5.16 16.62 -0.41
C MET A 307 6.35 15.78 -0.91
N LEU A 308 7.17 16.30 -1.82
CA LEU A 308 8.39 15.63 -2.27
C LEU A 308 9.40 15.36 -1.16
N ARG A 309 9.49 16.24 -0.15
CA ARG A 309 10.35 16.01 1.01
C ARG A 309 9.78 14.92 1.92
N ILE A 310 8.46 14.88 2.13
CA ILE A 310 7.81 13.80 2.88
C ILE A 310 8.08 12.45 2.19
N ILE A 311 7.86 12.39 0.87
CA ILE A 311 8.11 11.17 0.08
C ILE A 311 9.60 10.80 0.11
N GLY A 312 10.50 11.76 -0.12
CA GLY A 312 11.94 11.51 -0.14
C GLY A 312 12.50 11.05 1.21
N LEU A 313 12.07 11.66 2.32
CA LEU A 313 12.47 11.22 3.66
C LEU A 313 11.90 9.85 4.02
N THR A 314 10.66 9.57 3.60
CA THR A 314 10.06 8.24 3.77
C THR A 314 10.82 7.19 2.98
N PHE A 315 11.20 7.49 1.74
CA PHE A 315 12.03 6.63 0.90
C PHE A 315 13.40 6.36 1.52
N LEU A 316 14.08 7.40 2.01
CA LEU A 316 15.37 7.24 2.70
C LEU A 316 15.24 6.42 3.99
N GLY A 317 14.21 6.67 4.81
CA GLY A 317 13.97 5.91 6.02
C GLY A 317 13.66 4.44 5.74
N HIS A 318 12.90 4.16 4.68
CA HIS A 318 12.60 2.80 4.23
C HIS A 318 13.85 2.11 3.71
N LEU A 319 14.64 2.75 2.86
CA LEU A 319 15.91 2.19 2.40
C LEU A 319 16.85 1.79 3.54
N VAL A 320 16.87 2.57 4.63
CA VAL A 320 17.72 2.30 5.81
C VAL A 320 17.18 1.13 6.65
N LEU A 321 15.87 1.07 6.89
CA LEU A 321 15.26 0.09 7.81
C LEU A 321 14.81 -1.20 7.11
N PHE A 322 14.40 -1.10 5.85
CA PHE A 322 13.86 -2.16 5.02
C PHE A 322 14.41 -1.98 3.60
N PRO A 323 15.65 -2.41 3.31
CA PRO A 323 16.26 -2.22 1.99
C PRO A 323 15.52 -3.05 0.94
N SER A 324 14.37 -2.57 0.47
CA SER A 324 13.60 -3.10 -0.63
C SER A 324 13.08 -1.95 -1.47
N VAL A 325 13.31 -2.08 -2.77
CA VAL A 325 12.97 -1.09 -3.79
C VAL A 325 11.88 -1.62 -4.72
N GLU A 326 11.20 -2.69 -4.32
CA GLU A 326 10.16 -3.31 -5.12
C GLU A 326 9.03 -2.33 -5.40
N GLU A 327 8.67 -2.20 -6.68
CA GLU A 327 7.71 -1.20 -7.17
C GLU A 327 6.38 -1.21 -6.40
N ARG A 328 5.93 -2.41 -6.00
CA ARG A 328 4.67 -2.63 -5.27
C ARG A 328 4.56 -1.85 -3.96
N PHE A 329 5.67 -1.52 -3.30
CA PHE A 329 5.66 -0.72 -2.06
C PHE A 329 5.58 0.79 -2.33
N TRP A 330 5.86 1.20 -3.57
CA TRP A 330 6.07 2.61 -3.93
C TRP A 330 4.94 3.20 -4.78
N VAL A 331 3.91 2.44 -5.13
CA VAL A 331 2.85 2.85 -6.07
C VAL A 331 2.13 4.12 -5.62
N ALA A 332 1.72 4.21 -4.36
CA ALA A 332 1.05 5.39 -3.82
C ALA A 332 1.94 6.65 -3.91
N TYR A 333 3.23 6.50 -3.66
CA TYR A 333 4.21 7.58 -3.73
C TYR A 333 4.45 8.01 -5.19
N ASN A 334 4.56 7.05 -6.11
CA ASN A 334 4.70 7.30 -7.54
C ASN A 334 3.48 8.07 -8.06
N TYR A 335 2.27 7.68 -7.63
CA TYR A 335 1.07 8.41 -7.99
C TYR A 335 1.00 9.81 -7.38
N ALA A 336 1.44 10.00 -6.14
CA ALA A 336 1.55 11.34 -5.56
C ALA A 336 2.53 12.23 -6.35
N ILE A 337 3.68 11.69 -6.79
CA ILE A 337 4.64 12.41 -7.65
C ILE A 337 3.99 12.77 -8.98
N PHE A 338 3.31 11.83 -9.62
CA PHE A 338 2.58 12.06 -10.86
C PHE A 338 1.48 13.13 -10.70
N LEU A 339 0.71 13.10 -9.61
CA LEU A 339 -0.31 14.09 -9.28
C LEU A 339 0.29 15.51 -9.14
N MET A 340 1.42 15.63 -8.44
CA MET A 340 2.14 16.90 -8.32
C MET A 340 2.64 17.40 -9.69
N PHE A 341 3.08 16.49 -10.56
CA PHE A 341 3.44 16.83 -11.93
C PHE A 341 2.25 17.33 -12.75
N VAL A 342 1.11 16.65 -12.67
CA VAL A 342 -0.13 17.11 -13.33
C VAL A 342 -0.56 18.49 -12.82
N ARG A 343 -0.48 18.74 -11.52
CA ARG A 343 -0.73 20.07 -10.92
C ARG A 343 0.27 21.12 -11.43
N PHE A 344 1.56 20.78 -11.52
CA PHE A 344 2.59 21.67 -12.06
C PHE A 344 2.32 22.04 -13.52
N LEU A 345 1.95 21.06 -14.36
CA LEU A 345 1.51 21.32 -15.72
C LEU A 345 0.27 22.20 -15.74
N ALA A 346 -0.68 21.95 -14.83
CA ALA A 346 -1.93 22.69 -14.77
C ALA A 346 -1.76 24.17 -14.45
N THR A 347 -0.71 24.49 -13.69
CA THR A 347 -0.40 25.85 -13.27
C THR A 347 0.53 26.57 -14.26
N THR A 348 1.42 25.83 -14.93
CA THR A 348 2.46 26.41 -15.80
C THR A 348 2.05 26.45 -17.27
N VAL A 349 1.38 25.40 -17.76
CA VAL A 349 1.01 25.26 -19.17
C VAL A 349 -0.44 25.71 -19.35
N GLN A 350 -0.64 26.87 -19.98
CA GLN A 350 -1.98 27.38 -20.35
C GLN A 350 -2.61 26.56 -21.50
N THR A 351 -2.59 25.23 -21.44
CA THR A 351 -3.29 24.40 -22.43
C THR A 351 -4.79 24.42 -22.17
N ARG A 352 -5.48 25.35 -22.87
CA ARG A 352 -6.94 25.57 -22.77
C ARG A 352 -7.80 24.31 -22.93
N TRP A 353 -7.28 23.24 -23.53
CA TRP A 353 -8.05 22.04 -23.89
C TRP A 353 -8.05 20.94 -22.84
N LEU A 354 -6.96 20.73 -22.08
CA LEU A 354 -6.80 19.57 -21.18
C LEU A 354 -6.93 19.92 -19.69
N ILE A 355 -6.57 21.15 -19.34
CA ILE A 355 -6.36 21.59 -17.97
C ILE A 355 -7.42 22.61 -17.57
N ILE A 356 -7.80 22.63 -16.29
CA ILE A 356 -8.69 23.65 -15.72
C ILE A 356 -7.87 24.89 -15.32
N PRO A 357 -8.03 26.05 -15.98
CA PRO A 357 -7.27 27.25 -15.62
C PRO A 357 -7.68 27.78 -14.23
N GLY A 358 -6.72 28.18 -13.40
CA GLY A 358 -6.97 28.99 -12.19
C GLY A 358 -7.23 28.25 -10.87
N ALA A 359 -6.85 26.98 -10.73
CA ALA A 359 -7.11 26.19 -9.52
C ALA A 359 -6.37 26.64 -8.23
N ASN A 360 -5.48 27.64 -8.28
CA ASN A 360 -4.54 27.96 -7.19
C ASN A 360 -5.09 28.77 -5.99
N ASN A 361 -6.25 29.43 -6.10
CA ASN A 361 -6.63 30.44 -5.09
C ASN A 361 -7.29 29.90 -3.81
N SER A 362 -7.53 28.59 -3.67
CA SER A 362 -8.31 28.04 -2.56
C SER A 362 -7.50 27.37 -1.45
N ILE A 363 -6.20 27.09 -1.63
CA ILE A 363 -5.40 26.24 -0.70
C ILE A 363 -4.38 27.05 0.13
N GLN A 364 -4.02 28.28 -0.28
CA GLN A 364 -2.98 29.05 0.44
C GLN A 364 -3.37 29.55 1.84
N ASN A 365 -4.65 29.45 2.24
CA ASN A 365 -5.12 30.00 3.54
C ASN A 365 -5.25 28.97 4.68
N SER A 366 -4.72 27.74 4.55
CA SER A 366 -4.95 26.69 5.55
C SER A 366 -3.73 25.89 6.01
N VAL A 367 -2.51 26.42 5.86
CA VAL A 367 -1.28 25.79 6.39
C VAL A 367 -0.97 26.32 7.78
#